data_AF-A0A7J3VBA3-F1
#
_entry.id   AF-A0A7J3VBA3-F1
#
_cell.length_a   1.000
_cell.length_b   1.000
_cell.length_c   1.000
_cell.angle_alpha   90.00
_cell.angle_beta   90.00
_cell.angle_gamma   90.00
#
_symmetry.space_group_name_H-M   'P 1'
#
loop_
_entity.id
_entity.type
_entity.pdbx_description
1 polymer ?
#
loop_
_entity_poly.entity_id
_entity_poly.type
_entity_poly.pdbx_seq_one_letter_code
_entity_poly.pdbx_strand_id
1 'polypeptide(L)'
;MGSPLKLKFNGKIVYDLDLYNRHGVFNDRFDAGIKLSNACKEVFGHVDYVFAIPMGGVPIGIEIAKALKAEFDLLICRKLLIPWNREAGFGAVDPDGNVYVDLEFVRELELSEFDVDSAIKEQLNEIEKRNIRLRGGRPYPHLDGKSVIIVDDGIAAGYTMNAAIKFCRKRGAGKIFIAVPTGSMRSVKLLSQYVDLILCLNLRDDIWFAVADAYKFWRDLNENDIMEILKKMHLH
;
A
#
# COMPACT_ATOMS: atom_id res chain seq x y z
N MET A 1 17.42 22.02 -2.88
CA MET A 1 17.29 21.11 -4.03
C MET A 1 18.01 19.83 -3.66
N GLY A 2 17.27 18.72 -3.53
CA GLY A 2 17.89 17.41 -3.25
C GLY A 2 18.67 16.92 -4.46
N SER A 3 19.64 16.02 -4.25
CA SER A 3 20.31 15.32 -5.34
C SER A 3 19.30 14.66 -6.28
N PRO A 4 19.55 14.65 -7.60
CA PRO A 4 18.67 13.95 -8.55
C PRO A 4 18.57 12.46 -8.18
N LEU A 5 17.36 11.91 -8.30
CA LEU A 5 17.09 10.50 -8.05
C LEU A 5 17.91 9.62 -9.00
N LYS A 6 18.43 8.50 -8.51
CA LYS A 6 19.18 7.54 -9.32
C LYS A 6 18.37 6.29 -9.56
N LEU A 7 17.29 6.45 -10.32
CA LEU A 7 16.34 5.38 -10.59
C LEU A 7 16.95 4.30 -11.49
N LYS A 8 16.90 3.06 -11.02
CA LYS A 8 17.31 1.86 -11.76
C LYS A 8 16.09 1.01 -12.08
N PHE A 9 15.96 0.63 -13.34
CA PHE A 9 14.96 -0.32 -13.82
C PHE A 9 15.54 -1.74 -13.81
N ASN A 10 14.83 -2.67 -13.19
CA ASN A 10 15.13 -4.09 -13.21
C ASN A 10 13.85 -4.88 -13.53
N GLY A 11 13.60 -5.09 -14.83
CA GLY A 11 12.33 -5.61 -15.30
C GLY A 11 11.18 -4.69 -14.91
N LYS A 12 10.22 -5.20 -14.13
CA LYS A 12 9.05 -4.46 -13.65
C LYS A 12 9.29 -3.71 -12.32
N ILE A 13 10.51 -3.71 -11.79
CA ILE A 13 10.84 -3.10 -10.50
C ILE A 13 11.75 -1.91 -10.74
N VAL A 14 11.37 -0.75 -10.21
CA VAL A 14 12.14 0.50 -10.23
C VAL A 14 12.49 0.88 -8.80
N TYR A 15 13.74 1.22 -8.56
CA TYR A 15 14.22 1.62 -7.23
C TYR A 15 15.37 2.64 -7.34
N ASP A 16 15.64 3.36 -6.26
CA ASP A 16 16.74 4.33 -6.22
C ASP A 16 18.03 3.69 -5.72
N LEU A 17 19.12 3.82 -6.49
CA LEU A 17 20.44 3.28 -6.15
C LEU A 17 21.05 3.89 -4.89
N ASP A 18 20.80 5.17 -4.62
CA ASP A 18 21.33 5.84 -3.43
C ASP A 18 20.58 5.41 -2.17
N LEU A 19 19.35 4.91 -2.31
CA LEU A 19 18.52 4.44 -1.21
C LEU A 19 18.53 2.91 -1.04
N TYR A 20 19.09 2.14 -1.96
CA TYR A 20 19.11 0.67 -1.89
C TYR A 20 19.77 0.16 -0.59
N ASN A 21 19.10 -0.77 0.13
CA ASN A 21 19.57 -1.33 1.41
C ASN A 21 19.93 -0.31 2.50
N ARG A 22 19.31 0.88 2.49
CA ARG A 22 19.51 1.91 3.52
C ARG A 22 18.39 1.90 4.56
N HIS A 23 18.72 2.41 5.75
CA HIS A 23 17.79 2.64 6.87
C HIS A 23 17.68 4.13 7.17
N GLY A 24 16.57 4.57 7.75
CA GLY A 24 16.34 5.96 8.16
C GLY A 24 16.47 6.97 7.01
N VAL A 25 16.07 6.59 5.80
CA VAL A 25 16.22 7.40 4.58
C VAL A 25 15.13 8.45 4.42
N PHE A 26 14.00 8.26 5.08
CA PHE A 26 12.89 9.20 5.14
C PHE A 26 12.82 9.81 6.54
N ASN A 27 12.54 11.11 6.64
CA ASN A 27 12.31 11.71 7.95
C ASN A 27 10.99 11.17 8.55
N ASP A 28 9.91 11.23 7.77
CA ASP A 28 8.58 10.72 8.09
C ASP A 28 7.83 10.32 6.80
N ARG A 29 6.54 9.98 6.91
CA ARG A 29 5.69 9.62 5.75
C ARG A 29 5.43 10.77 4.78
N PHE A 30 5.48 12.03 5.23
CA PHE A 30 5.30 13.19 4.35
C PHE A 30 6.55 13.41 3.51
N ASP A 31 7.74 13.34 4.11
CA ASP A 31 9.03 13.37 3.39
C ASP A 31 9.14 12.23 2.38
N ALA A 32 8.72 11.03 2.77
CA ALA A 32 8.64 9.89 1.85
C ALA A 32 7.68 10.15 0.68
N GLY A 33 6.50 10.71 0.95
CA GLY A 33 5.51 11.09 -0.05
C GLY A 33 6.04 12.09 -1.07
N ILE A 34 6.75 13.13 -0.63
CA ILE A 34 7.35 14.14 -1.51
C ILE A 34 8.43 13.52 -2.42
N LYS A 35 9.30 12.67 -1.86
CA LYS A 35 10.36 12.00 -2.64
C LYS A 35 9.77 11.03 -3.65
N LEU A 36 8.80 10.21 -3.23
CA LEU A 36 8.15 9.23 -4.07
C LEU A 36 7.31 9.87 -5.16
N SER A 37 6.62 10.98 -4.89
CA SER A 37 5.81 11.68 -5.90
C SER A 37 6.66 12.32 -7.00
N ASN A 38 7.87 12.81 -6.68
CA ASN A 38 8.81 13.27 -7.70
C ASN A 38 9.28 12.11 -8.59
N ALA A 39 9.64 10.97 -8.00
CA ALA A 39 10.00 9.77 -8.75
C ALA A 39 8.84 9.28 -9.63
N CYS A 40 7.60 9.36 -9.13
CA CYS A 40 6.40 8.97 -9.88
C CYS A 40 6.24 9.79 -11.18
N LYS A 41 6.58 11.09 -11.19
CA LYS A 41 6.51 11.94 -12.39
C LYS A 41 7.48 11.50 -13.50
N GLU A 42 8.62 10.93 -13.10
CA GLU A 42 9.65 10.45 -14.03
C GLU A 42 9.34 9.05 -14.56
N VAL A 43 8.66 8.23 -13.75
CA VAL A 43 8.45 6.80 -14.02
C VAL A 43 7.11 6.52 -14.67
N PHE A 44 6.04 7.17 -14.21
CA PHE A 44 4.69 6.90 -14.66
C PHE A 44 4.23 7.97 -15.65
N GLY A 45 3.51 7.53 -16.69
CA GLY A 45 2.78 8.41 -17.59
C GLY A 45 1.43 8.82 -17.00
N HIS A 46 0.38 8.80 -17.83
CA HIS A 46 -0.98 9.07 -17.38
C HIS A 46 -1.48 8.03 -16.36
N VAL A 47 -2.00 8.52 -15.23
CA VAL A 47 -2.61 7.73 -14.16
C VAL A 47 -3.98 8.31 -13.85
N ASP A 48 -5.02 7.48 -13.91
CA ASP A 48 -6.38 7.90 -13.62
C ASP A 48 -6.63 7.99 -12.12
N TYR A 49 -6.21 6.95 -11.36
CA TYR A 49 -6.46 6.85 -9.91
C TYR A 49 -5.19 6.55 -9.11
N VAL A 50 -5.11 7.17 -7.93
CA VAL A 50 -4.18 6.79 -6.86
C VAL A 50 -4.99 6.30 -5.67
N PHE A 51 -4.88 5.01 -5.38
CA PHE A 51 -5.50 4.35 -4.25
C PHE A 51 -4.51 4.21 -3.10
N ALA A 52 -4.75 4.91 -1.99
CA ALA A 52 -3.94 4.76 -0.78
C ALA A 52 -4.54 3.73 0.18
N ILE A 53 -3.73 2.77 0.62
CA ILE A 53 -4.09 1.85 1.69
C ILE A 53 -3.93 2.58 3.03
N PRO A 54 -5.00 2.72 3.84
CA PRO A 54 -4.91 3.43 5.10
C PRO A 54 -4.28 2.58 6.22
N MET A 55 -3.59 3.19 7.19
CA MET A 55 -3.45 4.64 7.39
C MET A 55 -2.16 5.20 6.75
N GLY A 56 -1.09 4.41 6.77
CA GLY A 56 0.25 4.85 6.38
C GLY A 56 0.36 5.35 4.94
N GLY A 57 -0.35 4.72 4.01
CA GLY A 57 -0.34 5.12 2.60
C GLY A 57 -0.97 6.47 2.30
N VAL A 58 -1.83 7.01 3.18
CA VAL A 58 -2.60 8.24 2.92
C VAL A 58 -1.72 9.46 2.65
N PRO A 59 -0.82 9.89 3.57
CA PRO A 59 0.02 11.07 3.34
C PRO A 59 0.89 10.94 2.07
N ILE A 60 1.24 9.71 1.68
CA ILE A 60 2.08 9.43 0.51
C ILE A 60 1.23 9.50 -0.77
N GLY A 61 0.09 8.81 -0.80
CA GLY A 61 -0.76 8.71 -1.97
C GLY A 61 -1.35 10.05 -2.38
N ILE A 62 -1.64 10.93 -1.43
CA ILE A 62 -2.07 12.30 -1.71
C ILE A 62 -1.00 13.08 -2.48
N GLU A 63 0.26 13.02 -2.05
CA GLU A 63 1.35 13.73 -2.72
C GLU A 63 1.58 13.19 -4.14
N ILE A 64 1.42 11.88 -4.33
CA ILE A 64 1.45 11.24 -5.66
C ILE A 64 0.28 11.71 -6.53
N ALA A 65 -0.95 11.71 -6.00
CA ALA A 65 -2.13 12.13 -6.74
C ALA A 65 -2.02 13.58 -7.24
N LYS A 66 -1.57 14.49 -6.37
CA LYS A 66 -1.28 15.88 -6.75
C LYS A 66 -0.21 15.98 -7.83
N ALA A 67 0.89 15.25 -7.66
CA ALA A 67 2.02 15.27 -8.58
C ALA A 67 1.63 14.82 -9.99
N LEU A 68 0.77 13.81 -10.09
CA LEU A 68 0.32 13.22 -11.35
C LEU A 68 -1.01 13.79 -11.85
N LYS A 69 -1.67 14.66 -11.07
CA LYS A 69 -3.03 15.17 -11.33
C LYS A 69 -4.06 14.04 -11.51
N ALA A 70 -3.90 12.97 -10.72
CA ALA A 70 -4.80 11.82 -10.69
C ALA A 70 -5.88 11.97 -9.62
N GLU A 71 -6.99 11.25 -9.77
CA GLU A 71 -8.00 11.15 -8.72
C GLU A 71 -7.42 10.38 -7.51
N PHE A 72 -7.73 10.85 -6.30
CA PHE A 72 -7.29 10.20 -5.06
C PHE A 72 -8.47 9.55 -4.35
N ASP A 73 -8.29 8.30 -3.91
CA ASP A 73 -9.24 7.63 -3.04
C ASP A 73 -8.51 6.67 -2.09
N LEU A 74 -9.19 6.27 -1.02
CA LEU A 74 -8.70 5.26 -0.09
C LEU A 74 -9.13 3.87 -0.55
N LEU A 75 -8.23 2.89 -0.47
CA LEU A 75 -8.55 1.48 -0.69
C LEU A 75 -8.39 0.70 0.62
N ILE A 76 -9.52 0.46 1.27
CA ILE A 76 -9.58 -0.08 2.64
C ILE A 76 -9.46 -1.61 2.61
N CYS A 77 -8.25 -2.10 2.35
CA CYS A 77 -7.91 -3.51 2.57
C CYS A 77 -7.41 -3.72 4.01
N ARG A 78 -7.70 -4.89 4.59
CA ARG A 78 -7.29 -5.23 5.97
C ARG A 78 -6.55 -6.57 6.00
N LYS A 79 -5.51 -6.66 6.83
CA LYS A 79 -4.83 -7.94 7.10
C LYS A 79 -5.73 -8.81 7.96
N LEU A 80 -5.77 -10.10 7.67
CA LEU A 80 -6.31 -11.09 8.61
C LEU A 80 -5.27 -11.26 9.72
N LEU A 81 -5.62 -10.82 10.93
CA LEU A 81 -4.68 -10.72 12.05
C LEU A 81 -4.55 -12.04 12.79
N ILE A 82 -3.34 -12.35 13.27
CA ILE A 82 -3.12 -13.52 14.11
C ILE A 82 -3.79 -13.27 15.48
N PRO A 83 -4.58 -14.21 16.04
CA PRO A 83 -5.36 -13.96 17.25
C PRO A 83 -4.53 -13.47 18.45
N TRP A 84 -3.34 -14.02 18.64
CA TRP A 84 -2.42 -13.67 19.74
C TRP A 84 -1.36 -12.63 19.35
N ASN A 85 -1.23 -12.26 18.09
CA ASN A 85 -0.31 -11.20 17.63
C ASN A 85 -0.99 -10.33 16.56
N ARG A 86 -1.55 -9.20 16.99
CA ARG A 86 -2.31 -8.31 16.12
C ARG A 86 -1.45 -7.39 15.25
N GLU A 87 -0.12 -7.44 15.37
CA GLU A 87 0.81 -6.73 14.48
C GLU A 87 1.11 -7.51 13.20
N ALA A 88 1.03 -8.84 13.29
CA ALA A 88 1.21 -9.76 12.18
C ALA A 88 -0.15 -10.22 11.61
N GLY A 89 -0.11 -10.70 10.37
CA GLY A 89 -1.28 -11.29 9.73
C GLY A 89 -0.90 -12.44 8.83
N PHE A 90 -1.87 -13.28 8.50
CA PHE A 90 -1.71 -14.47 7.68
C PHE A 90 -2.46 -14.39 6.34
N GLY A 91 -3.01 -13.22 6.04
CA GLY A 91 -3.80 -12.98 4.84
C GLY A 91 -4.30 -11.55 4.79
N ALA A 92 -5.20 -11.28 3.86
CA ALA A 92 -5.90 -10.01 3.76
C ALA A 92 -7.27 -10.16 3.10
N VAL A 93 -8.16 -9.21 3.39
CA VAL A 93 -9.48 -9.10 2.80
C VAL A 93 -9.67 -7.71 2.17
N ASP A 94 -10.35 -7.68 1.03
CA ASP A 94 -10.68 -6.45 0.30
C ASP A 94 -12.12 -5.97 0.58
N PRO A 95 -12.48 -4.75 0.13
CA PRO A 95 -13.82 -4.19 0.36
C PRO A 95 -14.98 -4.95 -0.28
N ASP A 96 -14.74 -5.73 -1.34
CA ASP A 96 -15.77 -6.55 -1.97
C ASP A 96 -15.88 -7.94 -1.30
N GLY A 97 -15.14 -8.15 -0.21
CA GLY A 97 -15.14 -9.38 0.58
C GLY A 97 -14.28 -10.50 0.04
N ASN A 98 -13.43 -10.22 -0.95
CA ASN A 98 -12.51 -11.24 -1.45
C ASN A 98 -11.35 -11.42 -0.47
N VAL A 99 -11.06 -12.69 -0.18
CA VAL A 99 -10.05 -13.07 0.81
C VAL A 99 -8.84 -13.69 0.12
N TYR A 100 -7.65 -13.31 0.58
CA TYR A 100 -6.41 -14.04 0.37
C TYR A 100 -5.91 -14.57 1.71
N VAL A 101 -5.61 -15.87 1.75
CA VAL A 101 -5.07 -16.55 2.93
C VAL A 101 -3.76 -17.23 2.53
N ASP A 102 -2.70 -17.00 3.30
CA ASP A 102 -1.48 -17.80 3.22
C ASP A 102 -1.71 -19.13 3.96
N LEU A 103 -2.13 -20.14 3.19
CA LEU A 103 -2.48 -21.45 3.75
C LEU A 103 -1.27 -22.19 4.35
N GLU A 104 -0.05 -21.89 3.89
CA GLU A 104 1.15 -22.48 4.48
C GLU A 104 1.39 -21.88 5.87
N PHE A 105 1.34 -20.56 5.98
CA PHE A 105 1.51 -19.88 7.25
C PHE A 105 0.37 -20.18 8.24
N VAL A 106 -0.87 -20.34 7.77
CA VAL A 106 -1.99 -20.82 8.60
C VAL A 106 -1.70 -22.19 9.22
N ARG A 107 -1.13 -23.12 8.44
CA ARG A 107 -0.74 -24.45 8.96
C ARG A 107 0.40 -24.37 9.96
N GLU A 108 1.40 -23.54 9.70
CA GLU A 108 2.54 -23.31 10.63
C GLU A 108 2.09 -22.70 11.96
N LEU A 109 1.07 -21.84 11.93
CA LEU A 109 0.48 -21.23 13.12
C LEU A 109 -0.56 -22.12 13.81
N GLU A 110 -0.87 -23.29 13.25
CA GLU A 110 -1.92 -24.20 13.74
C GLU A 110 -3.30 -23.52 13.91
N LEU A 111 -3.62 -22.56 13.04
CA LEU A 111 -4.89 -21.85 13.09
C LEU A 111 -6.03 -22.76 12.61
N SER A 112 -7.12 -22.80 13.37
CA SER A 112 -8.32 -23.53 12.99
C SER A 112 -9.11 -22.79 11.91
N GLU A 113 -10.01 -23.49 11.22
CA GLU A 113 -10.96 -22.84 10.29
C GLU A 113 -11.80 -21.77 11.01
N PHE A 114 -12.15 -22.01 12.28
CA PHE A 114 -12.86 -21.03 13.10
C PHE A 114 -12.04 -19.74 13.32
N ASP A 115 -10.74 -19.85 13.56
CA ASP A 115 -9.87 -18.69 13.74
C ASP A 115 -9.79 -17.86 12.46
N VAL A 116 -9.69 -18.53 11.31
CA VAL A 116 -9.65 -17.88 9.99
C VAL A 116 -10.97 -17.17 9.70
N ASP A 117 -12.10 -17.85 9.88
CA ASP A 117 -13.44 -17.28 9.65
C ASP A 117 -13.75 -16.11 10.59
N SER A 118 -13.34 -16.22 11.85
CA SER A 118 -13.49 -15.16 12.84
C SER A 118 -12.69 -13.92 12.44
N ALA A 119 -11.43 -14.10 12.03
CA ALA A 119 -10.60 -13.01 11.55
C ALA A 119 -11.19 -12.34 10.30
N ILE A 120 -11.71 -13.11 9.33
CA ILE A 120 -12.35 -12.56 8.13
C ILE A 120 -13.56 -11.71 8.50
N LYS A 121 -14.49 -12.24 9.32
CA LYS A 121 -15.70 -11.52 9.75
C LYS A 121 -15.36 -10.24 10.50
N GLU A 122 -14.39 -10.30 11.40
CA GLU A 122 -13.93 -9.13 12.15
C GLU A 122 -13.42 -8.05 11.20
N GLN A 123 -12.54 -8.42 10.25
CA GLN A 123 -11.94 -7.44 9.35
C GLN A 123 -12.93 -6.88 8.32
N LEU A 124 -13.91 -7.66 7.85
CA LEU A 124 -14.98 -7.15 6.99
C LEU A 124 -15.81 -6.05 7.67
N ASN A 125 -16.17 -6.27 8.94
CA ASN A 125 -16.88 -5.27 9.74
C ASN A 125 -16.04 -3.99 9.92
N GLU A 126 -14.74 -4.14 10.15
CA GLU A 126 -13.81 -3.00 10.25
C GLU A 126 -13.63 -2.26 8.92
N ILE A 127 -13.64 -2.96 7.78
CA ILE A 127 -13.65 -2.30 6.46
C ILE A 127 -14.89 -1.41 6.33
N GLU A 128 -16.07 -1.94 6.63
CA GLU A 128 -17.32 -1.20 6.47
C GLU A 128 -17.37 0.05 7.36
N LYS A 129 -17.01 -0.09 8.64
CA LYS A 129 -16.90 1.05 9.57
C LYS A 129 -15.94 2.12 9.05
N ARG A 130 -14.78 1.72 8.55
CA ARG A 130 -13.78 2.66 8.00
C ARG A 130 -14.24 3.28 6.69
N ASN A 131 -14.97 2.54 5.87
CA ASN A 131 -15.55 3.06 4.64
C ASN A 131 -16.53 4.19 4.94
N ILE A 132 -17.42 3.99 5.90
CA ILE A 132 -18.34 5.02 6.39
C ILE A 132 -17.55 6.22 6.94
N ARG A 133 -16.59 5.98 7.84
CA ARG A 133 -15.88 7.06 8.54
C ARG A 133 -14.95 7.86 7.64
N LEU A 134 -14.13 7.20 6.82
CA LEU A 134 -13.03 7.82 6.08
C LEU A 134 -13.38 8.17 4.63
N ARG A 135 -14.32 7.44 4.02
CA ARG A 135 -14.75 7.64 2.62
C ARG A 135 -16.20 8.11 2.50
N GLY A 136 -16.90 8.34 3.61
CA GLY A 136 -18.31 8.72 3.64
C GLY A 136 -19.26 7.63 3.11
N GLY A 137 -18.83 6.37 3.12
CA GLY A 137 -19.63 5.24 2.60
C GLY A 137 -19.76 5.21 1.08
N ARG A 138 -18.97 6.01 0.34
CA ARG A 138 -19.06 6.07 -1.12
C ARG A 138 -18.71 4.72 -1.77
N PRO A 139 -19.42 4.31 -2.83
CA PRO A 139 -19.02 3.13 -3.59
C PRO A 139 -17.67 3.39 -4.27
N TYR A 140 -16.89 2.33 -4.47
CA TYR A 140 -15.69 2.40 -5.29
C TYR A 140 -16.04 2.55 -6.78
N PRO A 141 -15.24 3.28 -7.57
CA PRO A 141 -15.49 3.45 -9.01
C PRO A 141 -15.31 2.13 -9.78
N HIS A 142 -15.89 2.09 -10.97
CA HIS A 142 -15.52 1.13 -12.01
C HIS A 142 -14.18 1.56 -12.63
N LEU A 143 -13.29 0.60 -12.90
CA LEU A 143 -11.93 0.87 -13.34
C LEU A 143 -11.67 0.39 -14.77
N ASP A 144 -12.73 0.15 -15.56
CA ASP A 144 -12.63 -0.42 -16.91
C ASP A 144 -11.62 0.35 -17.80
N GLY A 145 -10.50 -0.31 -18.09
CA GLY A 145 -9.41 0.25 -18.90
C GLY A 145 -8.58 1.33 -18.22
N LYS A 146 -8.87 1.70 -16.97
CA LYS A 146 -8.17 2.76 -16.22
C LYS A 146 -6.79 2.32 -15.74
N SER A 147 -5.86 3.27 -15.64
CA SER A 147 -4.56 3.08 -14.99
C SER A 147 -4.61 3.53 -13.54
N VAL A 148 -4.16 2.65 -12.63
CA VAL A 148 -4.22 2.92 -11.19
C VAL A 148 -2.85 2.73 -10.53
N ILE A 149 -2.50 3.58 -9.57
CA ILE A 149 -1.39 3.35 -8.65
C ILE A 149 -1.95 2.98 -7.27
N ILE A 150 -1.46 1.89 -6.69
CA ILE A 150 -1.75 1.48 -5.31
C ILE A 150 -0.55 1.89 -4.43
N VAL A 151 -0.84 2.53 -3.30
CA VAL A 151 0.16 3.15 -2.41
C VAL A 151 0.01 2.65 -0.98
N ASP A 152 1.13 2.39 -0.31
CA ASP A 152 1.23 2.16 1.13
C ASP A 152 2.55 2.78 1.65
N ASP A 153 2.76 2.82 2.97
CA ASP A 153 4.01 3.31 3.57
C ASP A 153 5.20 2.35 3.46
N GLY A 154 4.91 1.09 3.12
CA GLY A 154 5.90 0.14 2.64
C GLY A 154 5.35 -1.27 2.44
N ILE A 155 6.18 -2.17 1.93
CA ILE A 155 5.80 -3.56 1.65
C ILE A 155 6.63 -4.53 2.50
N ALA A 156 6.04 -5.01 3.59
CA ALA A 156 6.58 -6.11 4.38
C ALA A 156 6.27 -7.47 3.74
N ALA A 157 5.18 -8.14 4.15
CA ALA A 157 4.71 -9.40 3.55
C ALA A 157 3.87 -9.21 2.28
N GLY A 158 3.31 -8.02 2.06
CA GLY A 158 2.55 -7.68 0.85
C GLY A 158 1.11 -8.20 0.78
N TYR A 159 0.54 -8.77 1.84
CA TYR A 159 -0.85 -9.28 1.82
C TYR A 159 -1.90 -8.22 1.50
N THR A 160 -1.84 -7.05 2.15
CA THR A 160 -2.75 -5.92 1.87
C THR A 160 -2.64 -5.44 0.44
N MET A 161 -1.40 -5.33 -0.04
CA MET A 161 -1.11 -4.95 -1.42
C MET A 161 -1.66 -5.99 -2.42
N ASN A 162 -1.56 -7.29 -2.12
CA ASN A 162 -2.12 -8.35 -2.96
C ASN A 162 -3.65 -8.28 -3.05
N ALA A 163 -4.32 -8.05 -1.90
CA ALA A 163 -5.77 -7.84 -1.87
C ALA A 163 -6.18 -6.62 -2.70
N ALA A 164 -5.45 -5.51 -2.56
CA ALA A 164 -5.68 -4.29 -3.33
C ALA A 164 -5.51 -4.49 -4.85
N ILE A 165 -4.47 -5.22 -5.29
CA ILE A 165 -4.24 -5.54 -6.71
C ILE A 165 -5.43 -6.35 -7.26
N LYS A 166 -5.86 -7.39 -6.54
CA LYS A 166 -6.97 -8.26 -6.95
C LYS A 166 -8.27 -7.48 -7.04
N PHE A 167 -8.54 -6.62 -6.06
CA PHE A 167 -9.70 -5.73 -6.04
C PHE A 167 -9.74 -4.85 -7.29
N CYS A 168 -8.66 -4.12 -7.58
CA CYS A 168 -8.58 -3.25 -8.76
C CYS A 168 -8.73 -4.04 -10.07
N ARG A 169 -8.12 -5.23 -10.15
CA ARG A 169 -8.19 -6.08 -11.34
C ARG A 169 -9.61 -6.58 -11.61
N LYS A 170 -10.32 -7.03 -10.57
CA LYS A 170 -11.72 -7.47 -10.68
C LYS A 170 -12.66 -6.35 -11.12
N ARG A 171 -12.31 -5.09 -10.84
CA ARG A 171 -13.05 -3.90 -11.25
C ARG A 171 -12.68 -3.37 -12.65
N GLY A 172 -11.88 -4.12 -13.41
CA GLY A 172 -11.59 -3.80 -14.81
C GLY A 172 -10.33 -2.96 -15.04
N ALA A 173 -9.50 -2.71 -14.03
CA ALA A 173 -8.29 -1.92 -14.17
C ALA A 173 -7.39 -2.43 -15.31
N GLY A 174 -7.16 -1.57 -16.30
CA GLY A 174 -6.35 -1.87 -17.48
C GLY A 174 -4.86 -1.92 -17.18
N LYS A 175 -4.37 -1.02 -16.31
CA LYS A 175 -3.00 -1.03 -15.79
C LYS A 175 -3.02 -0.86 -14.28
N ILE A 176 -2.21 -1.65 -13.59
CA ILE A 176 -2.02 -1.57 -12.14
C ILE A 176 -0.55 -1.33 -11.87
N PHE A 177 -0.27 -0.28 -11.13
CA PHE A 177 1.05 0.10 -10.66
C PHE A 177 1.08 0.08 -9.14
N ILE A 178 2.28 -0.04 -8.58
CA ILE A 178 2.53 0.16 -7.15
C ILE A 178 3.57 1.24 -6.98
N ALA A 179 3.34 2.15 -6.04
CA ALA A 179 4.34 3.11 -5.61
C ALA A 179 4.46 3.06 -4.08
N VAL A 180 5.63 2.71 -3.56
CA VAL A 180 5.91 2.66 -2.12
C VAL A 180 7.27 3.25 -1.78
N PRO A 181 7.45 3.83 -0.58
CA PRO A 181 8.75 4.35 -0.18
C PRO A 181 9.78 3.24 0.05
N THR A 182 9.37 2.13 0.68
CA THR A 182 10.26 1.02 1.05
C THR A 182 9.58 -0.34 0.88
N GLY A 183 10.36 -1.40 0.67
CA GLY A 183 9.82 -2.74 0.53
C GLY A 183 10.89 -3.82 0.59
N SER A 184 10.51 -4.99 1.10
CA SER A 184 11.37 -6.17 1.05
C SER A 184 11.51 -6.67 -0.39
N MET A 185 12.73 -7.02 -0.80
CA MET A 185 13.05 -7.55 -2.13
C MET A 185 12.17 -8.75 -2.47
N ARG A 186 11.99 -9.67 -1.50
CA ARG A 186 11.14 -10.86 -1.65
C ARG A 186 9.71 -10.50 -2.03
N SER A 187 9.06 -9.62 -1.26
CA SER A 187 7.65 -9.29 -1.47
C SER A 187 7.45 -8.40 -2.69
N VAL A 188 8.35 -7.44 -2.94
CA VAL A 188 8.33 -6.61 -4.15
C VAL A 188 8.46 -7.48 -5.40
N LYS A 189 9.40 -8.44 -5.40
CA LYS A 189 9.57 -9.37 -6.51
C LYS A 189 8.33 -10.24 -6.75
N LEU A 190 7.73 -10.77 -5.68
CA LEU A 190 6.49 -11.54 -5.78
C LEU A 190 5.35 -10.71 -6.39
N LEU A 191 5.13 -9.50 -5.87
CA LEU A 191 4.05 -8.62 -6.33
C LEU A 191 4.26 -8.15 -7.77
N SER A 192 5.50 -7.98 -8.23
CA SER A 192 5.84 -7.55 -9.60
C SER A 192 5.27 -8.46 -10.69
N GLN A 193 4.94 -9.71 -10.35
CA GLN A 193 4.34 -10.67 -11.26
C GLN A 193 2.87 -10.34 -11.59
N TYR A 194 2.19 -9.58 -10.72
CA TYR A 194 0.74 -9.32 -10.82
C TYR A 194 0.39 -7.89 -11.27
N VAL A 195 1.41 -7.05 -11.45
CA VAL A 195 1.27 -5.63 -11.80
C VAL A 195 2.12 -5.28 -13.02
N ASP A 196 1.89 -4.09 -13.56
CA ASP A 196 2.57 -3.59 -14.75
C ASP A 196 3.95 -3.01 -14.40
N LEU A 197 4.05 -2.29 -13.28
CA LEU A 197 5.29 -1.71 -12.78
C LEU A 197 5.21 -1.44 -11.26
N ILE A 198 6.33 -1.62 -10.56
CA ILE A 198 6.49 -1.24 -9.15
C ILE A 198 7.60 -0.20 -9.04
N LEU A 199 7.30 0.94 -8.41
CA LEU A 199 8.28 1.89 -7.93
C LEU A 199 8.44 1.74 -6.41
N CYS A 200 9.60 1.25 -5.99
CA CYS A 200 9.98 1.08 -4.59
C CYS A 200 11.31 1.80 -4.36
N LEU A 201 11.28 3.02 -3.85
CA LEU A 201 12.48 3.86 -3.72
C LEU A 201 13.61 3.18 -2.93
N ASN A 202 13.30 2.69 -1.73
CA ASN A 202 14.20 1.99 -0.84
C ASN A 202 13.89 0.48 -0.87
N LEU A 203 14.46 -0.21 -1.86
CA LEU A 203 14.38 -1.67 -1.94
C LEU A 203 15.41 -2.31 -0.98
N ARG A 204 14.96 -3.23 -0.13
CA ARG A 204 15.77 -3.87 0.91
C ARG A 204 15.84 -5.39 0.76
N ASP A 205 17.05 -5.94 0.71
CA ASP A 205 17.32 -7.39 0.58
C ASP A 205 17.82 -8.03 1.89
N ASP A 206 17.55 -7.38 3.02
CA ASP A 206 17.91 -7.88 4.34
C ASP A 206 17.05 -9.10 4.74
N ILE A 207 17.64 -9.99 5.54
CA ILE A 207 16.95 -11.15 6.13
C ILE A 207 15.79 -10.68 7.02
N TRP A 208 15.98 -9.57 7.75
CA TRP A 208 14.98 -8.95 8.61
C TRP A 208 14.56 -7.61 8.03
N PHE A 209 13.25 -7.43 7.86
CA PHE A 209 12.68 -6.23 7.27
C PHE A 209 11.50 -5.73 8.09
N ALA A 210 11.56 -4.46 8.50
CA ALA A 210 10.42 -3.70 8.98
C ALA A 210 10.27 -2.42 8.17
N VAL A 211 9.03 -2.05 7.85
CA VAL A 211 8.73 -0.79 7.14
C VAL A 211 9.22 0.42 7.94
N ALA A 212 9.07 0.36 9.26
CA ALA A 212 9.47 1.43 10.17
C ALA A 212 10.96 1.79 10.06
N ASP A 213 11.83 0.83 9.73
CA ASP A 213 13.28 1.05 9.63
C ASP A 213 13.68 2.07 8.55
N ALA A 214 12.82 2.31 7.56
CA ALA A 214 13.09 3.30 6.52
C ALA A 214 12.87 4.74 7.00
N TYR A 215 12.21 4.94 8.15
CA TYR A 215 11.80 6.23 8.68
C TYR A 215 12.57 6.59 9.95
N LYS A 216 13.13 7.81 10.00
CA LYS A 216 13.79 8.32 11.21
C LYS A 216 12.79 8.56 12.33
N PHE A 217 11.59 9.04 11.98
CA PHE A 217 10.49 9.28 12.90
C PHE A 217 9.29 8.44 12.48
N TRP A 218 9.15 7.27 13.10
CA TRP A 218 7.98 6.42 12.97
C TRP A 218 6.99 6.72 14.09
N ARG A 219 5.75 7.03 13.72
CA ARG A 219 4.61 7.12 14.63
C ARG A 219 3.42 6.45 13.99
N ASP A 220 2.60 5.77 14.79
CA ASP A 220 1.34 5.24 14.29
C ASP A 220 0.38 6.37 13.93
N LEU A 221 -0.30 6.19 12.79
CA LEU A 221 -1.38 7.06 12.35
C LEU A 221 -2.71 6.37 12.67
N ASN A 222 -3.61 7.12 13.30
CA ASN A 222 -4.96 6.67 13.60
C ASN A 222 -5.99 7.33 12.65
N GLU A 223 -7.25 6.93 12.78
CA GLU A 223 -8.34 7.43 11.94
C GLU A 223 -8.55 8.94 12.07
N ASN A 224 -8.32 9.54 13.25
CA ASN A 224 -8.46 10.98 13.44
C ASN A 224 -7.33 11.73 12.71
N ASP A 225 -6.11 11.23 12.76
CA ASP A 225 -4.99 11.81 11.99
C ASP A 225 -5.34 11.83 10.49
N ILE A 226 -5.90 10.72 9.97
CA ILE A 226 -6.31 10.61 8.57
C ILE A 226 -7.45 11.57 8.24
N MET A 227 -8.46 11.67 9.11
CA MET A 227 -9.57 12.61 8.91
C MET A 227 -9.08 14.07 8.89
N GLU A 228 -8.13 14.43 9.73
CA GLU A 228 -7.52 15.77 9.71
C GLU A 228 -6.74 16.03 8.42
N ILE A 229 -5.98 15.04 7.95
CA ILE A 229 -5.26 15.13 6.67
C ILE A 229 -6.24 15.32 5.51
N LEU A 230 -7.27 14.48 5.39
CA LEU A 230 -8.25 14.57 4.31
C LEU A 230 -8.98 15.92 4.29
N LYS A 231 -9.39 16.43 5.47
CA LYS A 231 -10.03 17.74 5.62
C LYS A 231 -9.15 18.90 5.15
N LYS A 232 -7.87 18.91 5.52
CA LYS A 232 -6.92 19.96 5.12
C LYS A 232 -6.75 20.06 3.61
N MET A 233 -7.08 19.00 2.88
CA MET A 233 -6.78 18.86 1.46
C MET A 233 -7.98 19.04 0.55
N HIS A 234 -9.13 19.46 1.11
CA HIS A 234 -10.39 19.70 0.39
C HIS A 234 -10.82 18.52 -0.49
N LEU A 235 -10.43 17.29 -0.10
CA LEU A 235 -10.90 16.07 -0.73
C LEU A 235 -12.26 15.74 -0.09
N HIS A 236 -13.34 16.24 -0.70
CA HIS A 236 -14.73 15.93 -0.35
C HIS A 236 -15.32 14.96 -1.37
#